data_AF-A0A834UTV7-F1
#
_entry.id   AF-A0A834UTV7-F1
#
_cell.length_a   1.000
_cell.length_b   1.000
_cell.length_c   1.000
_cell.angle_alpha   90.00
_cell.angle_beta   90.00
_cell.angle_gamma   90.00
#
_symmetry.space_group_name_H-M   'P 1'
#
loop_
_entity.id
_entity.type
_entity.pdbx_description
1 polymer ?
#
loop_
_entity_poly.entity_id
_entity_poly.type
_entity_poly.pdbx_seq_one_letter_code
_entity_poly.pdbx_strand_id
1 'polypeptide(L)'
;MISSSDFASASWELMVQVHNPNEKEPRDITLRVSGDLHVGGVMLKLVEKINIAQDWSDFALWWEQKHCWLLKTHWTLDKCGVQADAKLLFTPQHKMLRLRLPNMKTVRLRVSFSAVVFKAVSDICKSLNIRRSEELSLLKPSGDFFKKKKKKDKNNKEPIIEDILNLESSPTGSPGSPGLYSKTMTPTYDPFNGTPASSTITWFTDSPLTEQNCNILAFSQPPPSPEALADMYQPRSLIDKAKLNAG
;
A
#
# COMPACT_ATOMS: atom_id res chain seq x y z
N MET A 1 -29.73 -0.14 -50.59
CA MET A 1 -29.45 -0.90 -49.36
C MET A 1 -27.97 -0.78 -49.08
N ILE A 2 -27.60 0.08 -48.15
CA ILE A 2 -26.19 0.32 -47.78
C ILE A 2 -25.95 -0.59 -46.58
N SER A 3 -25.05 -1.56 -46.73
CA SER A 3 -24.67 -2.51 -45.69
C SER A 3 -24.07 -1.77 -44.50
N SER A 4 -24.74 -1.92 -43.37
CA SER A 4 -24.44 -1.32 -42.07
C SER A 4 -23.25 -2.00 -41.37
N SER A 5 -22.07 -2.00 -41.99
CA SER A 5 -20.85 -2.63 -41.41
C SER A 5 -19.55 -1.84 -41.54
N ASP A 6 -19.50 -0.72 -42.26
CA ASP A 6 -18.21 -0.06 -42.60
C ASP A 6 -17.90 1.21 -41.80
N PHE A 7 -18.73 1.55 -40.80
CA PHE A 7 -18.22 2.34 -39.67
C PHE A 7 -17.55 1.36 -38.71
N ALA A 8 -16.36 0.91 -39.04
CA ALA A 8 -15.43 0.46 -38.01
C ALA A 8 -15.24 1.65 -37.07
N SER A 9 -16.06 1.71 -36.01
CA SER A 9 -16.00 2.70 -34.94
C SER A 9 -14.54 2.89 -34.58
N ALA A 10 -14.06 4.12 -34.43
CA ALA A 10 -12.66 4.50 -34.20
C ALA A 10 -11.98 3.69 -33.09
N SER A 11 -11.66 2.43 -33.40
CA SER A 11 -11.25 1.41 -32.45
C SER A 11 -9.78 1.15 -32.68
N TRP A 12 -9.02 1.22 -31.60
CA TRP A 12 -7.58 1.11 -31.59
C TRP A 12 -7.18 0.06 -30.55
N GLU A 13 -5.92 -0.36 -30.60
CA GLU A 13 -5.40 -1.41 -29.74
C GLU A 13 -4.69 -0.79 -28.54
N LEU A 14 -5.16 -1.15 -27.34
CA LEU A 14 -4.60 -0.73 -26.06
C LEU A 14 -3.80 -1.89 -25.48
N MET A 15 -2.53 -1.62 -25.15
CA MET A 15 -1.67 -2.58 -24.46
C MET A 15 -1.83 -2.43 -22.95
N VAL A 16 -2.24 -3.52 -22.29
CA VAL A 16 -2.38 -3.59 -20.84
C VAL A 16 -1.50 -4.70 -20.29
N GLN A 17 -0.57 -4.33 -19.42
CA GLN A 17 0.25 -5.27 -18.65
C GLN A 17 -0.48 -5.69 -17.38
N VAL A 18 -0.73 -6.98 -17.20
CA VAL A 18 -1.37 -7.51 -16.00
C VAL A 18 -0.30 -8.00 -15.05
N HIS A 19 -0.19 -7.34 -13.89
CA HIS A 19 0.72 -7.73 -12.82
C HIS A 19 -0.08 -8.35 -11.67
N ASN A 20 -0.21 -9.68 -11.69
CA ASN A 20 -0.81 -10.43 -10.60
C ASN A 20 0.26 -10.75 -9.55
N PRO A 21 0.10 -10.43 -8.26
CA PRO A 21 1.06 -10.80 -7.21
C PRO A 21 1.31 -12.31 -7.11
N ASN A 22 0.40 -13.14 -7.64
CA ASN A 22 0.56 -14.60 -7.67
C ASN A 22 1.43 -15.10 -8.83
N GLU A 23 1.65 -14.29 -9.86
CA GLU A 23 2.42 -14.67 -11.04
C GLU A 23 3.68 -13.81 -11.16
N LYS A 24 4.84 -14.47 -11.32
CA LYS A 24 6.14 -13.78 -11.35
C LYS A 24 6.38 -12.98 -12.63
N GLU A 25 5.60 -13.22 -13.68
CA GLU A 25 5.77 -12.55 -14.98
C GLU A 25 4.55 -11.68 -15.32
N PRO A 26 4.77 -10.43 -15.75
CA PRO A 26 3.70 -9.59 -16.24
C PRO A 26 3.15 -10.17 -17.55
N ARG A 27 1.83 -10.27 -17.68
CA ARG A 27 1.19 -10.70 -18.92
C ARG A 27 0.78 -9.50 -19.75
N ASP A 28 1.27 -9.41 -20.98
CA ASP A 28 0.89 -8.36 -21.91
C ASP A 28 -0.40 -8.77 -22.65
N ILE A 29 -1.47 -7.98 -22.51
CA ILE A 29 -2.75 -8.23 -23.16
C ILE A 29 -3.10 -7.02 -24.03
N THR A 30 -3.35 -7.26 -25.31
CA THR A 30 -3.84 -6.23 -26.23
C THR A 30 -5.37 -6.28 -26.29
N LEU A 31 -6.02 -5.13 -26.12
CA LEU A 31 -7.48 -4.98 -26.15
C LEU A 31 -7.88 -4.03 -27.27
N ARG A 32 -8.85 -4.41 -28.09
CA ARG A 32 -9.48 -3.49 -29.03
C ARG A 32 -10.53 -2.65 -28.29
N VAL A 33 -10.25 -1.37 -28.16
CA VAL A 33 -11.07 -0.40 -27.42
C VAL A 33 -11.39 0.79 -28.32
N SER A 34 -12.43 1.53 -27.97
CA SER A 34 -12.80 2.79 -28.61
C SER A 34 -12.71 3.91 -27.56
N GLY A 35 -12.51 5.16 -27.99
CA GLY A 35 -12.27 6.30 -27.08
C GLY A 35 -13.45 6.61 -26.14
N ASP A 36 -14.66 6.25 -26.56
CA ASP A 36 -15.91 6.35 -25.81
C ASP A 36 -16.07 5.25 -24.74
N LEU A 37 -15.23 4.22 -24.75
CA LEU A 37 -15.28 3.16 -23.75
C LEU A 37 -14.85 3.71 -22.37
N HIS A 38 -15.62 3.35 -21.35
CA HIS A 38 -15.33 3.72 -19.97
C HIS A 38 -14.21 2.85 -19.38
N VAL A 39 -13.43 3.40 -18.45
CA VAL A 39 -12.36 2.67 -17.74
C VAL A 39 -12.87 1.36 -17.11
N GLY A 40 -14.07 1.37 -16.51
CA GLY A 40 -14.68 0.15 -15.96
C GLY A 40 -15.01 -0.90 -17.04
N GLY A 41 -15.41 -0.47 -18.24
CA GLY A 41 -15.64 -1.38 -19.36
C GLY A 41 -14.34 -1.99 -19.90
N VAL A 42 -13.24 -1.24 -19.88
CA VAL A 42 -11.90 -1.77 -20.20
C VAL A 42 -11.49 -2.85 -19.20
N MET A 43 -11.72 -2.62 -17.91
CA MET A 43 -11.43 -3.60 -16.85
C MET A 43 -12.24 -4.90 -17.04
N LEU A 44 -13.52 -4.80 -17.39
CA LEU A 44 -14.37 -5.97 -17.66
C LEU A 44 -13.84 -6.78 -18.86
N LYS A 45 -13.58 -6.11 -19.99
CA LYS A 45 -12.98 -6.76 -21.19
C LYS A 45 -11.63 -7.40 -20.88
N LEU A 46 -10.84 -6.78 -20.02
CA LEU A 46 -9.55 -7.32 -19.58
C LEU A 46 -9.74 -8.62 -18.78
N VAL A 47 -10.63 -8.61 -17.79
CA VAL A 47 -10.93 -9.78 -16.95
C VAL A 47 -11.51 -10.92 -17.78
N GLU A 48 -12.42 -10.63 -18.73
CA GLU A 48 -12.97 -11.60 -19.67
C GLU A 48 -11.87 -12.27 -20.51
N LYS A 49 -10.87 -11.50 -20.98
CA LYS A 49 -9.73 -12.05 -21.73
C LYS A 49 -8.78 -12.87 -20.88
N ILE A 50 -8.57 -12.49 -19.61
CA ILE A 50 -7.70 -13.23 -18.69
C ILE A 50 -8.30 -14.61 -18.36
N ASN A 51 -9.64 -14.72 -18.31
CA ASN A 51 -10.38 -15.95 -18.04
C ASN A 51 -9.90 -16.72 -16.79
N ILE A 52 -9.52 -15.97 -15.74
CA ILE A 52 -9.14 -16.51 -14.43
C ILE A 52 -10.20 -16.10 -13.41
N ALA A 53 -10.77 -17.10 -12.74
CA ALA A 53 -11.65 -16.90 -11.59
C ALA A 53 -10.82 -16.52 -10.36
N GLN A 54 -10.64 -15.22 -10.14
CA GLN A 54 -9.99 -14.64 -8.97
C GLN A 54 -10.71 -13.33 -8.58
N ASP A 55 -10.53 -12.89 -7.34
CA ASP A 55 -10.99 -11.58 -6.89
C ASP A 55 -10.22 -10.44 -7.55
N TRP A 56 -10.87 -9.74 -8.48
CA TRP A 56 -10.34 -8.56 -9.17
C TRP A 56 -10.69 -7.23 -8.48
N SER A 57 -11.37 -7.27 -7.34
CA SER A 57 -11.91 -6.09 -6.64
C SER A 57 -10.84 -5.08 -6.21
N ASP A 58 -9.62 -5.54 -5.94
CA ASP A 58 -8.50 -4.68 -5.53
C ASP A 58 -7.64 -4.16 -6.70
N PHE A 59 -7.97 -4.53 -7.93
CA PHE A 59 -7.16 -4.17 -9.09
C PHE A 59 -7.62 -2.86 -9.71
N ALA A 60 -6.64 -2.07 -10.19
CA ALA A 60 -6.90 -0.89 -10.98
C ALA A 60 -5.83 -0.66 -12.04
N LEU A 61 -6.16 0.23 -12.97
CA LEU A 61 -5.28 0.62 -14.06
C LEU A 61 -4.36 1.76 -13.60
N TRP A 62 -3.07 1.52 -13.68
CA TRP A 62 -2.00 2.50 -13.51
C TRP A 62 -1.47 2.92 -14.87
N TRP A 63 -1.36 4.21 -15.10
CA TRP A 63 -0.77 4.75 -16.31
C TRP A 63 0.65 5.22 -16.01
N GLU A 64 1.63 4.49 -16.55
CA GLU A 64 3.05 4.74 -16.27
C GLU A 64 3.53 6.08 -16.83
N GLN A 65 3.20 6.42 -18.07
CA GLN A 65 3.67 7.65 -18.73
C GLN A 65 3.20 8.94 -18.03
N LYS A 66 1.97 8.93 -17.48
CA LYS A 66 1.42 10.07 -16.73
C LYS A 66 1.57 9.93 -15.22
N HIS A 67 2.16 8.82 -14.75
CA HIS A 67 2.29 8.47 -13.33
C HIS A 67 0.99 8.67 -12.54
N CYS A 68 -0.13 8.18 -13.07
CA CYS A 68 -1.44 8.37 -12.44
C CYS A 68 -2.31 7.11 -12.46
N TRP A 69 -3.19 7.00 -11.47
CA TRP A 69 -4.16 5.91 -11.38
C TRP A 69 -5.48 6.30 -12.04
N LEU A 70 -6.03 5.39 -12.85
CA LEU A 70 -7.35 5.51 -13.45
C LEU A 70 -8.42 4.94 -12.51
N LEU A 71 -8.71 5.68 -11.44
CA LEU A 71 -9.67 5.24 -10.41
C LEU A 71 -11.14 5.53 -10.79
N LYS A 72 -11.36 6.44 -11.74
CA LYS A 72 -12.71 6.87 -12.14
C LYS A 72 -13.27 5.93 -13.20
N THR A 73 -13.92 4.86 -12.75
CA THR A 73 -14.48 3.80 -13.62
C THR A 73 -15.49 4.31 -14.66
N HIS A 74 -16.22 5.38 -14.35
CA HIS A 74 -17.23 6.00 -15.20
C HIS A 74 -16.68 7.05 -16.17
N TRP A 75 -15.36 7.27 -16.22
CA TRP A 75 -14.75 8.18 -17.21
C TRP A 75 -14.43 7.42 -18.50
N THR A 76 -14.62 8.07 -19.64
CA THR A 76 -14.22 7.56 -20.94
C THR A 76 -12.70 7.61 -21.09
N LEU A 77 -12.13 6.71 -21.89
CA LEU A 77 -10.70 6.72 -22.21
C LEU A 77 -10.27 8.07 -22.79
N ASP A 78 -11.11 8.66 -23.64
CA ASP A 78 -10.86 9.98 -24.24
C ASP A 78 -10.83 11.11 -23.20
N LYS A 79 -11.72 11.09 -22.20
CA LYS A 79 -11.71 12.06 -21.09
C LYS A 79 -10.48 11.92 -20.20
N CYS A 80 -9.97 10.70 -20.03
CA CYS A 80 -8.69 10.45 -19.37
C CYS A 80 -7.49 10.84 -20.27
N GLY A 81 -7.72 10.99 -21.58
CA GLY A 81 -6.73 11.26 -22.61
C GLY A 81 -5.90 10.04 -22.99
N VAL A 82 -6.37 8.82 -22.68
CA VAL A 82 -5.68 7.56 -23.00
C VAL A 82 -5.76 7.31 -24.50
N GLN A 83 -4.60 7.09 -25.12
CA GLN A 83 -4.45 6.85 -26.56
C GLN A 83 -3.84 5.46 -26.83
N ALA A 84 -3.65 5.09 -28.10
CA ALA A 84 -3.17 3.76 -28.52
C ALA A 84 -1.73 3.44 -28.10
N ASP A 85 -0.91 4.46 -27.87
CA ASP A 85 0.46 4.35 -27.39
C ASP A 85 0.55 4.27 -25.85
N ALA A 86 -0.59 4.37 -25.15
CA ALA A 86 -0.62 4.32 -23.70
C ALA A 86 -0.30 2.90 -23.20
N LYS A 87 0.72 2.81 -22.35
CA LYS A 87 1.05 1.59 -21.61
C LYS A 87 0.36 1.64 -20.26
N LEU A 88 -0.67 0.81 -20.11
CA LEU A 88 -1.39 0.67 -18.85
C LEU A 88 -0.93 -0.59 -18.12
N LEU A 89 -0.85 -0.47 -16.80
CA LEU A 89 -0.52 -1.56 -15.90
C LEU A 89 -1.75 -1.87 -15.05
N PHE A 90 -2.30 -3.06 -15.18
CA PHE A 90 -3.35 -3.57 -14.32
C PHE A 90 -2.73 -4.26 -13.11
N THR A 91 -2.79 -3.63 -11.95
CA THR A 91 -2.08 -4.07 -10.74
C THR A 91 -2.95 -3.82 -9.49
N PRO A 92 -2.78 -4.62 -8.41
CA PRO A 92 -3.48 -4.38 -7.16
C PRO A 92 -3.14 -3.00 -6.59
N GLN A 93 -4.16 -2.31 -6.08
CA GLN A 93 -4.01 -1.04 -5.39
C GLN A 93 -3.32 -1.23 -4.03
N HIS A 94 -3.65 -2.30 -3.31
CA HIS A 94 -3.08 -2.55 -1.99
C HIS A 94 -1.91 -3.53 -2.10
N LYS A 95 -0.69 -3.02 -1.87
CA LYS A 95 0.54 -3.82 -1.92
C LYS A 95 1.20 -3.88 -0.55
N MET A 96 1.96 -4.95 -0.32
CA MET A 96 2.71 -5.13 0.93
C MET A 96 3.89 -4.17 0.98
N LEU A 97 3.92 -3.33 2.01
CA LEU A 97 4.99 -2.38 2.26
C LEU A 97 5.73 -2.77 3.55
N ARG A 98 7.07 -2.74 3.50
CA ARG A 98 7.92 -2.88 4.68
C ARG A 98 8.18 -1.49 5.24
N LEU A 99 7.64 -1.22 6.41
CA LEU A 99 7.83 0.03 7.13
C LEU A 99 8.78 -0.17 8.30
N ARG A 100 9.86 0.59 8.30
CA ARG A 100 10.74 0.67 9.45
C ARG A 100 10.19 1.72 10.40
N LEU A 101 9.86 1.30 11.61
CA LEU A 101 9.37 2.18 12.65
C LEU A 101 10.53 2.92 13.33
N PRO A 102 10.26 4.02 14.06
CA PRO A 102 11.27 4.74 14.83
C PRO A 102 12.00 3.86 15.86
N ASN A 103 11.36 2.80 16.34
CA ASN A 103 11.94 1.79 17.25
C ASN A 103 12.89 0.80 16.55
N MET A 104 13.27 1.05 15.29
CA MET A 104 14.13 0.22 14.44
C MET A 104 13.55 -1.14 14.03
N LYS A 105 12.34 -1.51 14.47
CA LYS A 105 11.64 -2.71 14.00
C LYS A 105 11.06 -2.48 12.62
N THR A 106 10.97 -3.56 11.83
CA THR A 106 10.34 -3.53 10.51
C THR A 106 8.99 -4.23 10.58
N VAL A 107 7.93 -3.53 10.19
CA VAL A 107 6.58 -4.07 10.10
C VAL A 107 6.22 -4.26 8.64
N ARG A 108 5.59 -5.39 8.31
CA ARG A 108 4.97 -5.61 7.00
C ARG A 108 3.48 -5.38 7.12
N LEU A 109 2.99 -4.46 6.29
CA LEU A 109 1.59 -4.07 6.30
C LEU A 109 1.11 -3.73 4.90
N ARG A 110 -0.17 -3.98 4.65
CA ARG A 110 -0.80 -3.79 3.35
C ARG A 110 -1.24 -2.32 3.22
N VAL A 111 -0.69 -1.61 2.24
CA VAL A 111 -0.91 -0.16 2.06
C VAL A 111 -1.51 0.10 0.68
N SER A 112 -2.42 1.08 0.60
CA SER A 112 -2.92 1.58 -0.68
C SER A 112 -1.87 2.44 -1.40
N PHE A 113 -1.50 2.03 -2.61
CA PHE A 113 -0.62 2.78 -3.53
C PHE A 113 -1.41 3.71 -4.46
N SER A 114 -2.74 3.56 -4.51
CA SER A 114 -3.63 4.42 -5.29
C SER A 114 -4.04 5.69 -4.55
N ALA A 115 -4.09 5.62 -3.21
CA ALA A 115 -4.41 6.76 -2.36
C ALA A 115 -3.26 7.77 -2.31
N VAL A 116 -3.61 9.03 -2.01
CA VAL A 116 -2.62 10.07 -1.68
C VAL A 116 -1.84 9.68 -0.43
N VAL A 117 -0.56 10.07 -0.37
CA VAL A 117 0.35 9.69 0.73
C VAL A 117 -0.23 10.01 2.11
N PHE A 118 -0.85 11.19 2.28
CA PHE A 118 -1.48 11.57 3.55
C PHE A 118 -2.58 10.61 3.99
N LYS A 119 -3.42 10.15 3.05
CA LYS A 119 -4.48 9.17 3.33
C LYS A 119 -3.89 7.80 3.64
N ALA A 120 -2.89 7.37 2.87
CA ALA A 120 -2.17 6.13 3.12
C ALA A 120 -1.50 6.13 4.51
N VAL A 121 -0.84 7.23 4.91
CA VAL A 121 -0.26 7.40 6.25
C VAL A 121 -1.31 7.38 7.33
N SER A 122 -2.44 8.05 7.13
CA SER A 122 -3.56 8.01 8.08
C SER A 122 -4.06 6.58 8.29
N ASP A 123 -4.17 5.80 7.23
CA ASP A 123 -4.64 4.41 7.31
C ASP A 123 -3.58 3.49 7.96
N ILE A 124 -2.29 3.69 7.65
CA ILE A 124 -1.18 3.01 8.34
C ILE A 124 -1.19 3.31 9.85
N CYS A 125 -1.32 4.59 10.22
CA CYS A 125 -1.34 5.01 11.62
C CYS A 125 -2.53 4.42 12.36
N LYS A 126 -3.71 4.36 11.72
CA LYS A 126 -4.88 3.69 12.30
C LYS A 126 -4.63 2.21 12.54
N SER A 127 -4.01 1.50 11.59
CA SER A 127 -3.67 0.08 11.78
C SER A 127 -2.65 -0.14 12.90
N LEU A 128 -1.76 0.82 13.14
CA LEU A 128 -0.78 0.79 14.24
C LEU A 128 -1.31 1.40 15.55
N ASN A 129 -2.59 1.79 15.59
CA ASN A 129 -3.23 2.46 16.73
C ASN A 129 -2.56 3.78 17.16
N ILE A 130 -2.01 4.53 16.19
CA ILE A 130 -1.44 5.86 16.38
C ILE A 130 -2.50 6.91 16.04
N ARG A 131 -2.80 7.80 17.01
CA ARG A 131 -3.92 8.74 16.91
C ARG A 131 -3.66 9.93 15.99
N ARG A 132 -2.54 10.63 16.19
CA ARG A 132 -2.19 11.85 15.45
C ARG A 132 -1.36 11.52 14.22
N SER A 133 -2.03 11.02 13.19
CA SER A 133 -1.39 10.67 11.92
C SER A 133 -0.81 11.86 11.15
N GLU A 134 -1.28 13.07 11.46
CA GLU A 134 -0.86 14.34 10.88
C GLU A 134 0.57 14.76 11.27
N GLU A 135 1.11 14.20 12.36
CA GLU A 135 2.49 14.43 12.81
C GLU A 135 3.50 13.51 12.10
N LEU A 136 3.01 12.54 11.32
CA LEU A 136 3.80 11.47 10.74
C LEU A 136 3.77 11.54 9.20
N SER A 137 4.86 11.07 8.60
CA SER A 137 4.97 10.90 7.16
C SER A 137 5.91 9.74 6.83
N LEU A 138 5.97 9.35 5.56
CA LEU A 138 6.86 8.30 5.09
C LEU A 138 8.18 8.91 4.63
N LEU A 139 9.29 8.42 5.18
CA LEU A 139 10.63 8.77 4.72
C LEU A 139 11.12 7.73 3.71
N LYS A 140 11.53 8.19 2.54
CA LYS A 140 12.20 7.32 1.55
C LYS A 140 13.56 6.87 2.10
N PRO A 141 13.89 5.56 2.03
CA PRO A 141 15.22 5.09 2.43
C PRO A 141 16.30 5.79 1.61
N SER A 142 17.33 6.34 2.27
CA SER A 142 18.47 6.93 1.57
C SER A 142 19.24 5.85 0.80
N GLY A 143 19.72 6.18 -0.40
CA GLY A 143 20.42 5.23 -1.28
C GLY A 143 21.68 4.58 -0.67
N ASP A 144 22.20 5.13 0.43
CA ASP A 144 23.36 4.60 1.14
C ASP A 144 23.07 3.33 1.96
N PHE A 145 21.80 3.06 2.30
CA PHE A 145 21.41 1.78 2.89
C PHE A 145 21.64 0.59 1.93
N PHE A 146 21.49 0.80 0.62
CA PHE A 146 21.73 -0.24 -0.39
C PHE A 146 23.21 -0.53 -0.61
N LYS A 147 24.09 0.47 -0.43
CA LYS A 147 25.55 0.30 -0.62
C LYS A 147 26.21 -0.45 0.53
N LYS A 148 25.72 -0.31 1.77
CA LYS A 148 26.23 -1.11 2.91
C LYS A 148 25.84 -2.58 2.83
N LYS A 149 24.72 -2.93 2.20
CA LYS A 149 24.33 -4.34 2.00
C LYS A 149 25.25 -5.04 1.00
N LYS A 150 25.62 -4.36 -0.10
CA LYS A 150 26.48 -4.92 -1.16
C LYS A 150 27.92 -5.25 -0.72
N LYS A 151 28.43 -4.65 0.36
CA LYS A 151 29.77 -4.97 0.92
C LYS A 151 29.74 -6.11 1.95
N LYS A 152 28.56 -6.47 2.46
CA LYS A 152 28.34 -7.59 3.40
C LYS A 152 27.73 -8.82 2.71
N ASP A 153 27.78 -8.91 1.38
CA ASP A 153 27.22 -10.05 0.63
C ASP A 153 28.26 -11.15 0.29
N LYS A 154 29.53 -11.00 0.69
CA LYS A 154 30.59 -11.99 0.39
C LYS A 154 31.01 -12.90 1.54
N ASN A 155 30.59 -12.65 2.77
CA ASN A 155 30.85 -13.55 3.90
C ASN A 155 29.65 -13.50 4.86
N ASN A 156 29.15 -14.69 5.19
CA ASN A 156 28.05 -15.01 6.11
C ASN A 156 26.70 -15.23 5.43
N LYS A 157 26.44 -16.53 5.16
CA LYS A 157 25.11 -17.10 5.20
C LYS A 157 24.48 -16.73 6.54
N GLU A 158 23.38 -15.96 6.47
CA GLU A 158 22.53 -15.49 7.57
C GLU A 158 23.25 -14.58 8.58
N PRO A 159 22.73 -13.35 8.79
CA PRO A 159 21.88 -13.23 9.97
C PRO A 159 20.73 -12.21 9.80
N ILE A 160 19.89 -12.19 10.82
CA ILE A 160 18.87 -11.18 11.14
C ILE A 160 17.56 -11.27 10.36
N ILE A 161 16.79 -12.32 10.70
CA ILE A 161 15.34 -12.20 10.89
C ILE A 161 15.13 -11.09 11.95
N GLU A 162 15.23 -9.81 11.58
CA GLU A 162 14.75 -8.72 12.44
C GLU A 162 13.23 -8.79 12.38
N ASP A 163 12.61 -9.44 13.39
CA ASP A 163 11.18 -9.53 13.65
C ASP A 163 10.31 -8.76 12.67
N ILE A 164 10.06 -9.36 11.51
CA ILE A 164 9.14 -8.79 10.56
C ILE A 164 7.76 -9.12 11.11
N LEU A 165 7.19 -8.18 11.86
CA LEU A 165 5.83 -8.28 12.34
C LEU A 165 4.91 -8.21 11.11
N ASN A 166 4.37 -9.36 10.72
CA ASN A 166 3.36 -9.42 9.68
C ASN A 166 2.02 -9.05 10.32
N LEU A 167 1.49 -7.88 9.96
CA LEU A 167 0.15 -7.46 10.37
C LEU A 167 -0.87 -7.93 9.32
N GLU A 168 -0.83 -9.22 8.99
CA GLU A 168 -1.81 -9.84 8.10
C GLU A 168 -3.15 -9.93 8.83
N SER A 169 -4.17 -9.26 8.30
CA SER A 169 -5.56 -9.57 8.59
C SER A 169 -5.88 -10.93 7.93
N SER A 170 -5.69 -12.04 8.64
CA SER A 170 -6.12 -13.35 8.13
C SER A 170 -7.66 -13.45 8.16
N PRO A 171 -8.33 -13.74 7.03
CA PRO A 171 -9.73 -14.14 7.04
C PRO A 171 -9.79 -15.66 7.26
N THR A 172 -9.70 -16.10 8.50
CA THR A 172 -9.99 -17.51 8.85
C THR A 172 -11.08 -17.53 9.91
N GLY A 173 -12.21 -18.10 9.50
CA GLY A 173 -13.52 -18.09 10.17
C GLY A 173 -13.52 -18.16 11.69
N SER A 174 -14.15 -17.16 12.29
CA SER A 174 -14.97 -17.31 13.48
C SER A 174 -16.30 -16.57 13.24
N PRO A 175 -17.45 -17.12 13.65
CA PRO A 175 -18.75 -16.46 13.51
C PRO A 175 -18.92 -15.44 14.63
N GLY A 176 -18.18 -14.33 14.53
CA GLY A 176 -18.35 -13.15 15.36
C GLY A 176 -18.61 -11.97 14.46
N SER A 177 -19.86 -11.50 14.41
CA SER A 177 -20.36 -10.41 13.57
C SER A 177 -19.39 -9.22 13.48
N PRO A 178 -19.20 -8.59 12.30
CA PRO A 178 -18.57 -7.29 12.23
C PRO A 178 -19.47 -6.31 12.98
N GLY A 179 -18.96 -5.78 14.10
CA GLY A 179 -19.68 -4.86 14.97
C GLY A 179 -20.39 -3.77 14.16
N LEU A 180 -21.72 -3.86 14.15
CA LEU A 180 -22.63 -2.81 13.71
C LEU A 180 -22.45 -1.59 14.61
N TYR A 181 -21.51 -0.68 14.32
CA TYR A 181 -21.44 0.56 15.09
C TYR A 181 -21.26 1.77 14.18
N SER A 182 -22.18 2.70 14.35
CA SER A 182 -22.49 3.88 13.56
C SER A 182 -21.29 4.78 13.27
N LYS A 183 -21.23 5.27 12.02
CA LYS A 183 -20.33 6.29 11.46
C LYS A 183 -20.41 7.68 12.16
N THR A 184 -21.04 7.77 13.33
CA THR A 184 -21.44 9.02 13.99
C THR A 184 -20.87 9.18 15.41
N MET A 185 -20.14 8.20 15.97
CA MET A 185 -19.53 8.34 17.29
C MET A 185 -18.00 8.42 17.21
N THR A 186 -17.46 9.60 17.48
CA THR A 186 -16.03 9.82 17.68
C THR A 186 -15.62 9.38 19.10
N PRO A 187 -14.59 8.54 19.27
CA PRO A 187 -14.12 8.14 20.59
C PRO A 187 -13.54 9.34 21.36
N THR A 188 -14.04 9.56 22.57
CA THR A 188 -13.59 10.64 23.46
C THR A 188 -12.46 10.15 24.35
N TYR A 189 -11.31 10.80 24.26
CA TYR A 189 -10.13 10.50 25.07
C TYR A 189 -9.81 11.68 25.98
N ASP A 190 -9.25 11.39 27.14
CA ASP A 190 -8.68 12.41 28.02
C ASP A 190 -7.44 13.04 27.36
N PRO A 191 -7.41 14.38 27.13
CA PRO A 191 -6.27 15.08 26.53
C PRO A 191 -4.96 15.00 27.33
N PHE A 192 -5.02 14.75 28.65
CA PHE A 192 -3.83 14.75 29.50
C PHE A 192 -3.23 13.35 29.68
N ASN A 193 -4.08 12.34 29.88
CA ASN A 193 -3.61 10.99 30.20
C ASN A 193 -3.75 10.01 29.04
N GLY A 194 -4.43 10.40 27.95
CA GLY A 194 -4.59 9.57 26.76
C GLY A 194 -5.41 8.30 26.97
N THR A 195 -6.00 8.09 28.14
CA THR A 195 -6.88 6.97 28.43
C THR A 195 -8.24 7.17 27.74
N PRO A 196 -8.85 6.11 27.19
CA PRO A 196 -10.25 6.18 26.77
C PRO A 196 -11.10 6.51 28.00
N ALA A 197 -12.07 7.42 27.87
CA ALA A 197 -13.06 7.60 28.92
C ALA A 197 -13.67 6.23 29.27
N SER A 198 -13.97 5.96 30.54
CA SER A 198 -14.31 4.59 31.02
C SER A 198 -15.44 3.90 30.23
N SER A 199 -16.31 4.67 29.59
CA SER A 199 -17.39 4.19 28.70
C SER A 199 -16.94 3.70 27.32
N THR A 200 -15.70 3.97 26.91
CA THR A 200 -15.12 3.57 25.62
C THR A 200 -14.10 2.44 25.75
N ILE A 201 -13.70 2.07 26.97
CA ILE A 201 -12.61 1.10 27.22
C ILE A 201 -12.96 -0.30 26.71
N THR A 202 -14.22 -0.70 26.84
CA THR A 202 -14.75 -1.99 26.35
C THR A 202 -14.81 -2.06 24.82
N TRP A 203 -14.66 -0.95 24.11
CA TRP A 203 -14.64 -0.92 22.64
C TRP A 203 -13.25 -1.17 22.06
N PHE A 204 -12.20 -1.02 22.87
CA PHE A 204 -10.80 -1.20 22.45
C PHE A 204 -10.20 -2.53 22.88
N THR A 205 -10.80 -3.22 23.85
CA THR A 205 -10.29 -4.51 24.35
C THR A 205 -10.40 -5.62 23.31
N ASP A 206 -11.42 -5.59 22.45
CA ASP A 206 -11.75 -6.70 21.52
C ASP A 206 -11.51 -6.35 20.04
N SER A 207 -10.51 -5.53 19.73
CA SER A 207 -10.10 -5.38 18.32
C SER A 207 -9.20 -6.56 17.93
N PRO A 208 -9.58 -7.41 16.95
CA PRO A 208 -8.78 -8.57 16.52
C PRO A 208 -7.42 -8.19 15.91
N LEU A 209 -7.16 -6.88 15.69
CA LEU A 209 -5.87 -6.32 15.30
C LEU A 209 -4.89 -6.17 16.49
N THR A 210 -5.40 -6.11 17.72
CA THR A 210 -4.61 -5.94 18.95
C THR A 210 -3.95 -7.25 19.38
N GLU A 211 -4.56 -8.39 19.07
CA GLU A 211 -4.13 -9.68 19.64
C GLU A 211 -2.83 -10.23 19.05
N GLN A 212 -2.49 -9.95 17.78
CA GLN A 212 -1.47 -10.79 17.15
C GLN A 212 -0.05 -10.24 17.03
N ASN A 213 0.24 -8.93 17.09
CA ASN A 213 1.64 -8.46 17.02
C ASN A 213 1.89 -7.00 17.47
N CYS A 214 0.83 -6.19 17.65
CA CYS A 214 0.99 -4.77 17.97
C CYS A 214 1.45 -4.51 19.41
N ASN A 215 1.28 -5.48 20.34
CA ASN A 215 1.74 -5.33 21.72
C ASN A 215 3.26 -5.07 21.82
N ILE A 216 4.07 -5.70 20.97
CA ILE A 216 5.53 -5.47 20.97
C ILE A 216 5.86 -4.01 20.60
N LEU A 217 5.01 -3.36 19.80
CA LEU A 217 5.18 -1.97 19.40
C LEU A 217 4.68 -0.98 20.47
N ALA A 218 3.77 -1.42 21.35
CA ALA A 218 3.19 -0.61 22.42
C ALA A 218 4.11 -0.48 23.65
N PHE A 219 5.08 -1.37 23.81
CA PHE A 219 6.05 -1.34 24.91
C PHE A 219 7.43 -0.84 24.47
N SER A 220 8.10 -0.11 25.36
CA SER A 220 9.48 0.33 25.15
C SER A 220 10.41 -0.88 25.04
N GLN A 221 11.19 -0.93 23.96
CA GLN A 221 12.17 -1.98 23.76
C GLN A 221 13.36 -1.80 24.70
N PRO A 222 14.01 -2.90 25.14
CA PRO A 222 15.22 -2.81 25.93
C PRO A 222 16.32 -2.05 25.17
N PRO A 223 17.18 -1.29 25.87
CA PRO A 223 18.23 -0.55 25.21
C PRO A 223 19.16 -1.51 24.44
N PRO A 224 19.56 -1.16 23.21
CA PRO A 224 20.52 -1.95 22.46
C PRO A 224 21.87 -2.04 23.19
N SER A 225 22.63 -3.11 22.93
CA SER A 225 23.94 -3.30 23.54
C SER A 225 24.89 -2.14 23.19
N PRO A 226 25.84 -1.79 24.08
CA PRO A 226 26.77 -0.69 23.86
C PRO A 226 27.61 -0.87 22.58
N GLU A 227 27.93 -2.10 22.21
CA GLU A 227 28.62 -2.43 20.96
C GLU A 227 27.75 -2.10 19.73
N ALA A 228 26.46 -2.47 19.77
CA ALA A 228 25.52 -2.15 18.69
C ALA A 228 25.28 -0.63 18.57
N LEU A 229 25.27 0.10 19.69
CA LEU A 229 25.16 1.56 19.71
C LEU A 229 26.38 2.26 19.09
N ALA A 230 27.58 1.72 19.29
CA ALA A 230 28.81 2.25 18.70
C ALA A 230 28.86 2.05 17.17
N ASP A 231 28.28 0.95 16.67
CA ASP A 231 28.18 0.66 15.24
C ASP A 231 27.07 1.46 14.52
N MET A 232 26.12 2.03 15.27
CA MET A 232 25.06 2.87 14.71
C MET A 232 25.60 4.19 14.17
N TYR A 233 25.09 4.60 13.01
CA TYR A 233 25.46 5.87 12.40
C TYR A 233 24.98 7.04 13.27
N GLN A 234 25.91 7.78 13.86
CA GLN A 234 25.65 9.02 14.56
C GLN A 234 26.11 10.21 13.72
N PRO A 235 25.20 11.13 13.33
CA PRO A 235 25.58 12.30 12.54
C PRO A 235 26.43 13.24 13.40
N ARG A 236 27.70 13.43 13.01
CA ARG A 236 28.67 14.26 13.74
C ARG A 236 28.59 15.75 13.37
N SER A 237 28.11 16.07 12.17
CA SER A 237 27.99 17.47 11.68
C SER A 237 26.52 17.90 11.53
N LEU A 238 26.26 19.22 11.57
CA LEU A 238 24.93 19.79 11.30
C LEU A 238 24.45 19.48 9.87
N ILE A 239 25.38 19.43 8.92
CA ILE A 239 25.11 19.08 7.52
C ILE A 239 24.65 17.62 7.43
N ASP A 240 25.26 16.71 8.20
CA ASP A 240 24.84 15.31 8.24
C ASP A 240 23.47 15.13 8.88
N LYS A 241 23.12 15.95 9.87
CA LYS A 241 21.76 15.96 10.46
C LYS A 241 20.72 16.42 9.43
N ALA A 242 21.04 17.43 8.63
CA ALA A 242 20.15 17.96 7.61
C ALA A 242 19.86 16.95 6.47
N LYS A 243 20.75 15.98 6.21
CA LYS A 243 20.54 14.94 5.19
C LYS A 243 19.30 14.08 5.45
N LEU A 244 18.86 13.94 6.71
CA LEU A 244 17.64 13.20 7.04
C LEU A 244 16.36 13.94 6.62
N ASN A 245 16.42 15.26 6.46
CA ASN A 245 15.28 16.10 6.08
C ASN A 245 15.18 16.32 4.57
N ALA A 246 16.10 15.78 3.77
CA ALA A 246 16.12 15.91 2.31
C ALA A 246 15.11 14.98 1.60
N GLY A 247 14.14 14.45 2.36
CA GLY A 247 13.15 13.46 1.91
C GLY A 247 11.89 14.10 1.36
#